data_AF-A0A2N7W1W3-F1
#
_entry.id   AF-A0A2N7W1W3-F1
#
_cell.length_a   1.000
_cell.length_b   1.000
_cell.length_c   1.000
_cell.angle_alpha   90.00
_cell.angle_beta   90.00
_cell.angle_gamma   90.00
#
_symmetry.space_group_name_H-M   'P 1'
#
loop_
_entity.id
_entity.type
_entity.pdbx_description
1 polymer ?
#
loop_
_entity_poly.entity_id
_entity_poly.type
_entity_poly.pdbx_seq_one_letter_code
_entity_poly.pdbx_strand_id
1 'polypeptide(L)'
;MCNLQLIRCNTARYRFYTVSVNYRHESLDDLQLSIAGAQEKSALLWHGNRWLRPEGSTPTTHILKLPLGLVGNMRADMRSSIENEWLCSKIVAAYGLPIANCEIGTFEDQKVLVVERFDRRLSSDGSWFLRLPQEDMCQATGTSSNSKYEADGGPGIQQIMGILAGSEQAGVDQPNFFKAQIIFWILAATDGHAKNFSIAHLHSNRYVATPLYDVLSAHPIIGNGRNQISAPRVKLSMAVRSKNAHYAISEIRRRHWVAQGQRVTLTTEEVEEMIDSLTGMTETVIDHVAAQLPDGFPQDVSDKIFEGMRRHSKKLAAQ
;
A
#
# COMPACT_ATOMS: atom_id res chain seq x y z
N MET A 1 -14.26 23.88 8.46
CA MET A 1 -14.59 23.45 9.84
C MET A 1 -15.57 22.30 9.75
N CYS A 2 -15.10 21.05 9.87
CA CYS A 2 -15.98 19.88 9.88
C CYS A 2 -16.27 19.56 11.36
N ASN A 3 -17.40 20.07 11.88
CA ASN A 3 -17.85 19.71 13.22
C ASN A 3 -18.21 18.22 13.24
N LEU A 4 -17.54 17.43 14.07
CA LEU A 4 -17.86 16.03 14.32
C LEU A 4 -19.18 15.97 15.11
N GLN A 5 -20.32 16.08 14.42
CA GLN A 5 -21.63 15.91 15.06
C GLN A 5 -21.91 14.41 15.29
N LEU A 6 -21.75 13.98 16.53
CA LEU A 6 -22.15 12.66 17.02
C LEU A 6 -23.68 12.54 17.02
N ILE A 7 -24.27 12.19 15.88
CA ILE A 7 -25.71 11.92 15.77
C ILE A 7 -25.93 10.42 15.90
N ARG A 8 -26.66 10.03 16.96
CA ARG A 8 -27.05 8.64 17.27
C ARG A 8 -28.11 8.18 16.27
N CYS A 9 -27.92 7.01 15.67
CA CYS A 9 -28.91 6.42 14.77
C CYS A 9 -29.18 4.99 15.24
N ASN A 10 -30.37 4.78 15.83
CA ASN A 10 -30.66 3.62 16.65
C ASN A 10 -31.67 2.70 15.93
N THR A 11 -31.26 1.47 15.64
CA THR A 11 -32.18 0.35 15.39
C THR A 11 -31.59 -0.97 15.90
N ALA A 12 -31.91 -1.26 17.17
CA ALA A 12 -32.20 -2.56 17.82
C ALA A 12 -31.23 -3.78 17.79
N ARG A 13 -30.76 -4.11 19.02
CA ARG A 13 -30.78 -5.40 19.75
C ARG A 13 -29.96 -6.64 19.29
N TYR A 14 -28.79 -6.86 19.91
CA TYR A 14 -28.46 -7.91 20.93
C TYR A 14 -27.00 -8.42 20.93
N ARG A 15 -26.55 -8.74 22.17
CA ARG A 15 -25.45 -9.58 22.71
C ARG A 15 -23.99 -9.40 22.23
N PHE A 16 -23.17 -9.02 23.22
CA PHE A 16 -21.72 -8.86 23.19
C PHE A 16 -20.98 -10.21 23.26
N TYR A 17 -19.89 -10.32 22.50
CA TYR A 17 -18.73 -11.15 22.86
C TYR A 17 -17.47 -10.28 22.78
N THR A 18 -16.66 -10.33 23.83
CA THR A 18 -15.37 -9.64 23.93
C THR A 18 -14.33 -10.48 23.20
N VAL A 19 -13.71 -9.95 22.15
CA VAL A 19 -12.46 -10.52 21.60
C VAL A 19 -11.32 -9.59 21.99
N SER A 20 -10.52 -10.05 22.94
CA SER A 20 -9.27 -9.42 23.34
C SER A 20 -8.20 -9.75 22.29
N VAL A 21 -7.76 -8.76 21.51
CA VAL A 21 -6.56 -8.91 20.67
C VAL A 21 -5.38 -8.38 21.47
N ASN A 22 -4.56 -9.30 22.00
CA ASN A 22 -3.30 -8.96 22.65
C ASN A 22 -2.27 -8.59 21.60
N TYR A 23 -1.86 -7.31 21.55
CA TYR A 23 -0.64 -6.88 20.87
C TYR A 23 0.56 -7.26 21.75
N ARG A 24 1.46 -8.11 21.25
CA ARG A 24 2.77 -8.34 21.87
C ARG A 24 3.85 -7.64 21.05
N HIS A 25 4.76 -7.02 21.77
CA HIS A 25 5.90 -6.25 21.28
C HIS A 25 6.85 -7.13 20.46
N GLU A 26 7.15 -6.73 19.22
CA GLU A 26 8.06 -7.44 18.30
C GLU A 26 9.53 -7.18 18.66
N SER A 27 10.38 -8.20 18.49
CA SER A 27 11.85 -8.10 18.56
C SER A 27 12.41 -7.76 17.17
N LEU A 28 12.94 -6.54 17.03
CA LEU A 28 13.35 -5.89 15.78
C LEU A 28 14.87 -6.03 15.52
N ASP A 29 15.32 -7.19 15.03
CA ASP A 29 16.73 -7.39 14.63
C ASP A 29 16.98 -7.43 13.11
N ASP A 30 15.97 -7.13 12.29
CA ASP A 30 16.22 -6.74 10.89
C ASP A 30 15.34 -5.54 10.52
N LEU A 31 15.97 -4.52 9.93
CA LEU A 31 15.44 -3.17 9.76
C LEU A 31 14.47 -3.07 8.57
N GLN A 32 13.55 -4.02 8.47
CA GLN A 32 12.35 -3.94 7.63
C GLN A 32 11.31 -3.16 8.44
N LEU A 33 11.19 -1.88 8.12
CA LEU A 33 10.29 -0.95 8.76
C LEU A 33 8.84 -1.36 8.48
N SER A 34 8.26 -2.14 9.41
CA SER A 34 6.83 -2.41 9.54
C SER A 34 6.10 -1.11 9.91
N ILE A 35 5.76 -0.34 8.88
CA ILE A 35 5.23 1.02 8.94
C ILE A 35 3.71 0.97 8.89
N ALA A 36 3.11 0.13 8.03
CA ALA A 36 1.66 0.10 7.81
C ALA A 36 0.89 -0.70 8.89
N GLY A 37 1.50 -1.75 9.44
CA GLY A 37 0.87 -2.60 10.46
C GLY A 37 0.82 -2.00 11.86
N ALA A 38 1.70 -1.05 12.18
CA ALA A 38 1.83 -0.43 13.50
C ALA A 38 1.16 0.95 13.61
N GLN A 39 0.61 1.48 12.51
CA GLN A 39 -0.03 2.79 12.48
C GLN A 39 -1.34 2.79 13.27
N GLU A 40 -1.48 3.74 14.18
CA GLU A 40 -2.77 3.97 14.84
C GLU A 40 -3.83 4.33 13.80
N LYS A 41 -4.94 3.60 13.85
CA LYS A 41 -6.06 3.78 12.92
C LYS A 41 -7.40 3.61 13.61
N SER A 42 -8.35 4.41 13.14
CA SER A 42 -9.77 4.29 13.48
C SER A 42 -10.59 4.06 12.20
N ALA A 43 -11.89 3.86 12.33
CA ALA A 43 -12.77 3.73 11.18
C ALA A 43 -14.13 4.37 11.47
N LEU A 44 -14.67 5.09 10.49
CA LEU A 44 -15.94 5.81 10.59
C LEU A 44 -16.82 5.55 9.37
N LEU A 45 -18.11 5.89 9.51
CA LEU A 45 -19.09 5.90 8.42
C LEU A 45 -19.14 7.30 7.82
N TRP A 46 -19.02 7.41 6.50
CA TRP A 46 -19.34 8.62 5.74
C TRP A 46 -20.67 8.41 5.04
N HIS A 47 -21.69 9.17 5.41
CA HIS A 47 -23.01 9.06 4.82
C HIS A 47 -23.77 10.38 4.92
N GLY A 48 -24.46 10.78 3.85
CA GLY A 48 -25.19 12.05 3.81
C GLY A 48 -24.30 13.26 4.08
N ASN A 49 -23.10 13.27 3.49
CA ASN A 49 -22.07 14.31 3.62
C ASN A 49 -21.60 14.58 5.07
N ARG A 50 -21.63 13.55 5.93
CA ARG A 50 -21.27 13.64 7.35
C ARG A 50 -20.51 12.41 7.83
N TRP A 51 -19.59 12.65 8.77
CA TRP A 51 -18.90 11.61 9.53
C TRP A 51 -19.78 11.13 10.69
N LEU A 52 -20.00 9.83 10.76
CA LEU A 52 -20.86 9.16 11.73
C LEU A 52 -20.09 8.01 12.41
N ARG A 53 -20.39 7.78 13.69
CA ARG A 53 -19.98 6.56 14.39
C ARG A 53 -21.04 5.49 14.13
N PRO A 54 -20.71 4.35 13.51
CA PRO A 54 -21.72 3.32 13.28
C PRO A 54 -22.17 2.65 14.58
N GLU A 55 -23.42 2.22 14.60
CA GLU A 55 -24.04 1.44 15.68
C GLU A 55 -24.46 0.05 15.19
N GLY A 56 -24.43 -0.94 16.09
CA GLY A 56 -24.85 -2.31 15.79
C GLY A 56 -24.06 -2.95 14.65
N SER A 57 -24.77 -3.48 13.65
CA SER A 57 -24.19 -4.14 12.48
C SER A 57 -23.83 -3.17 11.34
N THR A 58 -24.11 -1.88 11.49
CA THR A 58 -23.77 -0.85 10.49
C THR A 58 -22.26 -0.84 10.26
N PRO A 59 -21.77 -1.02 9.02
CA PRO A 59 -20.35 -0.99 8.76
C PRO A 59 -19.79 0.44 8.74
N THR A 60 -18.49 0.55 9.06
CA THR A 60 -17.68 1.71 8.68
C THR A 60 -17.39 1.66 7.17
N THR A 61 -17.18 2.82 6.57
CA THR A 61 -16.87 3.00 5.13
C THR A 61 -15.48 3.57 4.88
N HIS A 62 -14.86 4.18 5.90
CA HIS A 62 -13.53 4.77 5.78
C HIS A 62 -12.64 4.35 6.95
N ILE A 63 -11.35 4.20 6.66
CA ILE A 63 -10.28 4.06 7.65
C ILE A 63 -9.63 5.42 7.81
N LEU A 64 -9.40 5.84 9.04
CA LEU A 64 -8.72 7.08 9.39
C LEU A 64 -7.36 6.71 9.98
N LYS A 65 -6.28 7.12 9.32
CA LYS A 65 -4.92 6.85 9.78
C LYS A 65 -4.28 8.09 10.37
N LEU A 66 -3.62 7.92 11.51
CA LEU A 66 -2.90 8.98 12.22
C LEU A 66 -1.42 9.02 11.78
N PRO A 67 -0.72 10.16 11.96
CA PRO A 67 0.71 10.23 11.66
C PRO A 67 1.51 9.19 12.47
N LEU A 68 2.51 8.58 11.85
CA LEU A 68 3.33 7.54 12.48
C LEU A 68 4.34 8.07 13.51
N GLY A 69 4.73 9.34 13.40
CA GLY A 69 5.72 9.92 14.30
C GLY A 69 7.13 9.38 14.04
N LEU A 70 7.81 8.87 15.08
CA LEU A 70 9.14 8.25 14.97
C LEU A 70 9.02 6.73 15.01
N VAL A 71 9.55 6.04 14.00
CA VAL A 71 9.34 4.59 13.84
C VAL A 71 10.66 3.80 13.91
N GLY A 72 10.60 2.63 14.55
CA GLY A 72 11.70 1.67 14.65
C GLY A 72 12.85 2.10 15.56
N ASN A 73 13.82 1.20 15.75
CA ASN A 73 14.96 1.42 16.66
C ASN A 73 15.81 2.64 16.28
N MET A 74 15.87 2.96 14.98
CA MET A 74 16.60 4.14 14.48
C MET A 74 15.80 5.44 14.53
N ARG A 75 14.56 5.40 15.04
CA ARG A 75 13.66 6.54 15.14
C ARG A 75 13.54 7.30 13.82
N ALA A 76 13.30 6.58 12.73
CA ALA A 76 13.12 7.17 11.42
C ALA A 76 11.97 8.18 11.46
N ASP A 77 12.18 9.36 10.88
CA ASP A 77 11.21 10.46 10.94
C ASP A 77 10.08 10.25 9.92
N MET A 78 8.92 9.81 10.42
CA MET A 78 7.71 9.50 9.66
C MET A 78 6.53 10.40 10.09
N ARG A 79 6.82 11.60 10.61
CA ARG A 79 5.79 12.57 10.99
C ARG A 79 4.91 12.99 9.81
N SER A 80 5.47 13.02 8.60
CA SER A 80 4.76 13.31 7.35
C SER A 80 4.22 12.06 6.66
N SER A 81 3.90 10.99 7.41
CA SER A 81 3.43 9.72 6.83
C SER A 81 2.09 9.86 6.11
N ILE A 82 1.23 10.80 6.53
CA ILE A 82 -0.05 11.09 5.86
C ILE A 82 0.20 11.62 4.45
N GLU A 83 1.07 12.62 4.34
CA GLU A 83 1.42 13.26 3.08
C GLU A 83 2.16 12.30 2.16
N ASN A 84 3.07 11.51 2.72
CA ASN A 84 3.81 10.47 1.99
C ASN A 84 2.85 9.42 1.41
N GLU A 85 1.94 8.87 2.22
CA GLU A 85 0.99 7.86 1.74
C GLU A 85 -0.02 8.42 0.73
N TRP A 86 -0.54 9.62 0.96
CA TRP A 86 -1.43 10.30 0.01
C TRP A 86 -0.72 10.51 -1.33
N LEU A 87 0.52 11.02 -1.31
CA LEU A 87 1.30 11.27 -2.52
C LEU A 87 1.61 9.97 -3.25
N CYS A 88 2.03 8.93 -2.53
CA CYS A 88 2.25 7.60 -3.12
C CYS A 88 0.97 7.04 -3.75
N SER A 89 -0.20 7.25 -3.13
CA SER A 89 -1.49 6.85 -3.70
C SER A 89 -1.77 7.55 -5.03
N LYS A 90 -1.62 8.88 -5.09
CA LYS A 90 -1.80 9.65 -6.34
C LYS A 90 -0.80 9.22 -7.42
N ILE A 91 0.46 8.93 -7.06
CA ILE A 91 1.48 8.41 -7.98
C ILE A 91 1.10 7.04 -8.55
N VAL A 92 0.72 6.08 -7.69
CA VAL A 92 0.32 4.73 -8.12
C VAL A 92 -0.91 4.78 -9.03
N ALA A 93 -1.89 5.63 -8.70
CA ALA A 93 -3.06 5.87 -9.56
C ALA A 93 -2.66 6.48 -10.92
N ALA A 94 -1.72 7.43 -10.94
CA ALA A 94 -1.22 8.05 -12.16
C ALA A 94 -0.40 7.10 -13.05
N TYR A 95 0.21 6.05 -12.47
CA TYR A 95 0.76 4.92 -13.23
C TYR A 95 -0.31 3.96 -13.77
N GLY A 96 -1.60 4.22 -13.50
CA GLY A 96 -2.73 3.44 -14.01
C GLY A 96 -3.07 2.20 -13.18
N LEU A 97 -2.53 2.06 -11.96
CA LEU A 97 -2.88 0.93 -11.09
C LEU A 97 -4.07 1.25 -10.18
N PRO A 98 -4.97 0.28 -9.94
CA PRO A 98 -6.05 0.47 -8.98
C PRO A 98 -5.48 0.57 -7.57
N ILE A 99 -5.83 1.64 -6.86
CA ILE A 99 -5.45 1.90 -5.48
C ILE A 99 -6.64 2.49 -4.72
N ALA A 100 -6.74 2.19 -3.43
CA ALA A 100 -7.78 2.72 -2.56
C ALA A 100 -7.77 4.26 -2.58
N ASN A 101 -8.94 4.87 -2.80
CA ASN A 101 -9.08 6.32 -2.75
C ASN A 101 -8.71 6.81 -1.36
N CYS A 102 -7.89 7.85 -1.29
CA CYS A 102 -7.59 8.51 -0.05
C CYS A 102 -7.47 10.02 -0.21
N GLU A 103 -7.84 10.72 0.85
CA GLU A 103 -7.76 12.17 0.96
C GLU A 103 -7.20 12.58 2.32
N ILE A 104 -6.51 13.73 2.35
CA ILE A 104 -6.04 14.32 3.59
C ILE A 104 -7.21 15.04 4.27
N GLY A 105 -7.55 14.60 5.48
CA GLY A 105 -8.58 15.21 6.31
C GLY A 105 -7.99 15.93 7.51
N THR A 106 -8.77 16.85 8.08
CA THR A 106 -8.44 17.47 9.38
C THR A 106 -9.68 17.46 10.26
N PHE A 107 -9.53 16.89 11.46
CA PHE A 107 -10.55 16.82 12.49
C PHE A 107 -10.03 17.59 13.70
N GLU A 108 -10.62 18.76 13.96
CA GLU A 108 -10.10 19.71 14.95
C GLU A 108 -8.62 20.05 14.67
N ASP A 109 -7.70 19.70 15.55
CA ASP A 109 -6.24 19.87 15.41
C ASP A 109 -5.54 18.62 14.85
N GLN A 110 -6.27 17.53 14.62
CA GLN A 110 -5.73 16.26 14.18
C GLN A 110 -5.79 16.11 12.65
N LYS A 111 -4.61 16.07 12.01
CA LYS A 111 -4.47 15.64 10.61
C LYS A 111 -4.61 14.12 10.51
N VAL A 112 -5.37 13.64 9.53
CA VAL A 112 -5.56 12.20 9.26
C VAL A 112 -5.52 11.92 7.76
N LEU A 113 -5.11 10.70 7.41
CA LEU A 113 -5.41 10.16 6.08
C LEU A 113 -6.76 9.45 6.12
N VAL A 114 -7.69 9.89 5.30
CA VAL A 114 -9.01 9.26 5.14
C VAL A 114 -8.94 8.33 3.94
N VAL A 115 -9.03 7.02 4.17
CA VAL A 115 -8.96 5.98 3.13
C VAL A 115 -10.34 5.35 2.96
N GLU A 116 -10.88 5.38 1.74
CA GLU A 116 -12.13 4.73 1.38
C GLU A 116 -11.96 3.21 1.38
N ARG A 117 -12.87 2.51 2.06
CA ARG A 117 -12.85 1.06 2.15
C ARG A 117 -13.44 0.45 0.89
N PHE A 118 -12.60 -0.22 0.11
CA PHE A 118 -13.02 -0.99 -1.06
C PHE A 118 -13.67 -2.34 -0.71
N ASP A 119 -13.63 -2.77 0.55
CA ASP A 119 -14.41 -3.93 1.06
C ASP A 119 -15.83 -3.54 1.52
N ARG A 120 -16.31 -2.37 1.08
CA ARG A 120 -17.65 -1.84 1.35
C ARG A 120 -18.31 -1.41 0.05
N ARG A 121 -19.63 -1.60 -0.04
CA ARG A 121 -20.42 -1.14 -1.18
C ARG A 121 -21.79 -0.68 -0.72
N LEU A 122 -22.26 0.46 -1.20
CA LEU A 122 -23.63 0.89 -0.97
C LEU A 122 -24.60 -0.05 -1.73
N SER A 123 -25.73 -0.40 -1.13
CA SER A 123 -26.77 -1.18 -1.77
C SER A 123 -27.34 -0.45 -2.99
N SER A 124 -27.92 -1.18 -3.93
CA SER A 124 -28.43 -0.62 -5.19
C SER A 124 -29.53 0.43 -4.97
N ASP A 125 -30.28 0.31 -3.87
CA ASP A 125 -31.33 1.24 -3.45
C ASP A 125 -30.82 2.34 -2.49
N GLY A 126 -29.52 2.36 -2.18
CA GLY A 126 -28.90 3.37 -1.34
C GLY A 126 -29.22 3.27 0.16
N SER A 127 -29.92 2.22 0.60
CA SER A 127 -30.47 2.16 1.95
C SER A 127 -29.52 1.56 3.00
N TRP A 128 -28.51 0.77 2.60
CA TRP A 128 -27.53 0.18 3.53
C TRP A 128 -26.19 -0.15 2.85
N PHE A 129 -25.17 -0.45 3.66
CA PHE A 129 -23.83 -0.81 3.18
C PHE A 129 -23.55 -2.31 3.32
N LEU A 130 -23.13 -2.94 2.22
CA LEU A 130 -22.64 -4.31 2.16
C LEU A 130 -21.18 -4.40 2.64
N ARG A 131 -20.83 -5.52 3.28
CA ARG A 131 -19.45 -5.95 3.49
C ARG A 131 -19.09 -6.93 2.37
N LEU A 132 -18.01 -6.65 1.64
CA LEU A 132 -17.49 -7.54 0.61
C LEU A 132 -16.44 -8.47 1.24
N PRO A 133 -16.55 -9.80 1.09
CA PRO A 133 -15.53 -10.71 1.61
C PRO A 133 -14.19 -10.53 0.91
N GLN A 134 -13.13 -10.43 1.70
CA GLN A 134 -11.76 -10.20 1.25
C GLN A 134 -10.80 -10.93 2.19
N GLU A 135 -9.67 -11.39 1.65
CA GLU A 135 -8.54 -11.89 2.42
C GLU A 135 -7.21 -11.35 1.88
N ASP A 136 -6.21 -11.22 2.75
CA ASP A 136 -4.85 -10.84 2.37
C ASP A 136 -4.01 -12.05 1.91
N MET A 137 -2.86 -11.81 1.28
CA MET A 137 -2.07 -12.92 0.73
C MET A 137 -1.50 -13.85 1.79
N CYS A 138 -1.31 -13.42 3.05
CA CYS A 138 -0.94 -14.34 4.12
C CYS A 138 -2.10 -15.30 4.41
N GLN A 139 -3.34 -14.80 4.46
CA GLN A 139 -4.53 -15.63 4.64
C GLN A 139 -4.72 -16.60 3.48
N ALA A 140 -4.62 -16.10 2.24
CA ALA A 140 -4.78 -16.91 1.02
C ALA A 140 -3.75 -18.07 0.94
N THR A 141 -2.55 -17.89 1.51
CA THR A 141 -1.52 -18.94 1.58
C THR A 141 -1.51 -19.73 2.90
N GLY A 142 -2.40 -19.42 3.85
CA GLY A 142 -2.38 -20.02 5.19
C GLY A 142 -1.12 -19.65 6.00
N THR A 143 -0.45 -18.56 5.66
CA THR A 143 0.76 -18.07 6.33
C THR A 143 0.41 -17.21 7.54
N SER A 144 1.17 -17.36 8.63
CA SER A 144 1.02 -16.54 9.83
C SER A 144 1.22 -15.06 9.54
N SER A 145 0.46 -14.19 10.20
CA SER A 145 0.64 -12.74 10.10
C SER A 145 2.03 -12.27 10.51
N ASN A 146 2.70 -13.03 11.38
CA ASN A 146 4.06 -12.71 11.86
C ASN A 146 5.14 -13.02 10.81
N SER A 147 4.81 -13.81 9.78
CA SER A 147 5.68 -14.15 8.66
C SER A 147 5.21 -13.43 7.40
N LYS A 148 4.83 -12.16 7.51
CA LYS A 148 4.30 -11.38 6.38
C LYS A 148 5.38 -10.99 5.35
N TYR A 149 6.64 -10.89 5.79
CA TYR A 149 7.79 -10.59 4.93
C TYR A 149 8.34 -11.86 4.29
N GLU A 150 8.78 -11.78 3.02
CA GLU A 150 9.34 -12.94 2.32
C GLU A 150 10.59 -13.49 3.02
N ALA A 151 11.40 -12.60 3.59
CA ALA A 151 12.59 -12.98 4.36
C ALA A 151 12.26 -13.85 5.59
N ASP A 152 11.05 -13.69 6.15
CA ASP A 152 10.57 -14.41 7.35
C ASP A 152 9.68 -15.62 6.99
N GLY A 153 9.68 -16.03 5.71
CA GLY A 153 8.89 -17.15 5.20
C GLY A 153 7.51 -16.76 4.66
N GLY A 154 7.24 -15.47 4.48
CA GLY A 154 6.04 -14.95 3.85
C GLY A 154 5.96 -15.18 2.34
N PRO A 155 4.77 -15.03 1.74
CA PRO A 155 4.63 -15.24 0.31
C PRO A 155 5.29 -14.11 -0.49
N GLY A 156 6.20 -14.49 -1.38
CA GLY A 156 6.88 -13.58 -2.30
C GLY A 156 6.17 -13.45 -3.66
N ILE A 157 6.80 -12.73 -4.59
CA ILE A 157 6.26 -12.43 -5.93
C ILE A 157 5.77 -13.70 -6.64
N GLN A 158 6.56 -14.78 -6.59
CA GLN A 158 6.24 -16.02 -7.31
C GLN A 158 4.97 -16.72 -6.79
N GLN A 159 4.77 -16.76 -5.48
CA GLN A 159 3.58 -17.38 -4.87
C GLN A 159 2.33 -16.53 -5.15
N ILE A 160 2.44 -15.20 -5.03
CA ILE A 160 1.32 -14.30 -5.29
C ILE A 160 0.93 -14.34 -6.77
N MET A 161 1.89 -14.33 -7.70
CA MET A 161 1.60 -14.52 -9.14
C MET A 161 0.89 -15.85 -9.44
N GLY A 162 1.21 -16.91 -8.68
CA GLY A 162 0.54 -18.20 -8.77
C GLY A 162 -0.91 -18.17 -8.30
N ILE A 163 -1.22 -17.43 -7.24
CA ILE A 163 -2.61 -17.18 -6.80
C ILE A 163 -3.34 -16.36 -7.86
N LEU A 164 -2.75 -15.26 -8.32
CA LEU A 164 -3.39 -14.36 -9.29
C LEU A 164 -3.59 -15.02 -10.67
N ALA A 165 -2.86 -16.10 -10.98
CA ALA A 165 -3.14 -16.93 -12.16
C ALA A 165 -4.53 -17.59 -12.12
N GLY A 166 -5.09 -17.80 -10.92
CA GLY A 166 -6.43 -18.35 -10.72
C GLY A 166 -7.53 -17.29 -10.57
N SER A 167 -7.20 -16.01 -10.73
CA SER A 167 -8.18 -14.92 -10.71
C SER A 167 -9.13 -15.00 -11.91
N GLU A 168 -10.39 -14.57 -11.71
CA GLU A 168 -11.36 -14.35 -12.80
C GLU A 168 -10.82 -13.32 -13.83
N GLN A 169 -9.90 -12.46 -13.41
CA GLN A 169 -9.25 -11.45 -14.24
C GLN A 169 -7.72 -11.63 -14.27
N ALA A 170 -7.23 -12.88 -14.35
CA ALA A 170 -5.79 -13.19 -14.33
C ALA A 170 -4.97 -12.34 -15.32
N GLY A 171 -5.47 -12.11 -16.53
CA GLY A 171 -4.80 -11.28 -17.55
C GLY A 171 -4.67 -9.79 -17.20
N VAL A 172 -5.37 -9.31 -16.17
CA VAL A 172 -5.25 -7.95 -15.62
C VAL A 172 -4.48 -7.97 -14.30
N ASP A 173 -4.84 -8.90 -13.42
CA ASP A 173 -4.30 -8.97 -12.06
C ASP A 173 -2.82 -9.31 -12.03
N GLN A 174 -2.37 -10.26 -12.86
CA GLN A 174 -0.95 -10.65 -12.91
C GLN A 174 -0.06 -9.50 -13.43
N PRO A 175 -0.34 -8.86 -14.59
CA PRO A 175 0.43 -7.69 -15.02
C PRO A 175 0.36 -6.53 -14.03
N ASN A 176 -0.80 -6.25 -13.42
CA ASN A 176 -0.93 -5.16 -12.45
C ASN A 176 -0.10 -5.39 -11.19
N PHE A 177 -0.10 -6.61 -10.65
CA PHE A 177 0.74 -6.96 -9.51
C PHE A 177 2.23 -6.84 -9.85
N PHE A 178 2.65 -7.34 -11.03
CA PHE A 178 4.06 -7.24 -11.43
C PHE A 178 4.49 -5.78 -11.66
N LYS A 179 3.65 -4.96 -12.31
CA LYS A 179 3.83 -3.50 -12.43
C LYS A 179 3.96 -2.84 -11.05
N ALA A 180 3.12 -3.24 -10.08
CA ALA A 180 3.17 -2.71 -8.73
C ALA A 180 4.52 -2.96 -8.07
N GLN A 181 5.14 -4.13 -8.27
CA GLN A 181 6.48 -4.43 -7.74
C GLN A 181 7.56 -3.49 -8.31
N ILE A 182 7.51 -3.21 -9.62
CA ILE A 182 8.45 -2.28 -10.26
C ILE A 182 8.21 -0.85 -9.75
N ILE A 183 6.95 -0.41 -9.65
CA ILE A 183 6.59 0.90 -9.12
C ILE A 183 7.01 1.05 -7.67
N PHE A 184 6.84 0.02 -6.84
CA PHE A 184 7.29 0.00 -5.45
C PHE A 184 8.81 0.15 -5.37
N TRP A 185 9.55 -0.44 -6.29
CA TRP A 185 10.99 -0.20 -6.39
C TRP A 185 11.33 1.23 -6.81
N ILE A 186 10.63 1.81 -7.80
CA ILE A 186 10.80 3.21 -8.21
C ILE A 186 10.53 4.15 -7.02
N LEU A 187 9.46 3.90 -6.27
CA LEU A 187 9.06 4.65 -5.07
C LEU A 187 9.92 4.36 -3.84
N ALA A 188 10.79 3.35 -3.87
CA ALA A 188 11.41 2.82 -2.67
C ALA A 188 10.41 2.47 -1.56
N ALA A 189 9.29 1.86 -1.92
CA ALA A 189 8.28 1.37 -0.98
C ALA A 189 8.77 0.06 -0.32
N THR A 190 9.32 0.17 0.88
CA THR A 190 10.00 -0.93 1.58
C THR A 190 9.07 -1.87 2.33
N ASP A 191 7.81 -1.46 2.56
CA ASP A 191 6.83 -2.21 3.37
C ASP A 191 5.72 -2.85 2.51
N GLY A 192 6.00 -3.13 1.23
CA GLY A 192 5.08 -3.83 0.32
C GLY A 192 5.06 -5.35 0.57
N HIS A 193 4.69 -5.78 1.78
CA HIS A 193 4.70 -7.18 2.19
C HIS A 193 3.38 -7.90 1.85
N ALA A 194 3.30 -9.21 2.10
CA ALA A 194 2.15 -10.03 1.70
C ALA A 194 0.78 -9.50 2.17
N LYS A 195 0.70 -8.88 3.35
CA LYS A 195 -0.55 -8.33 3.88
C LYS A 195 -1.00 -7.00 3.23
N ASN A 196 -0.22 -6.41 2.33
CA ASN A 196 -0.61 -5.22 1.55
C ASN A 196 -1.26 -5.58 0.21
N PHE A 197 -1.40 -6.87 -0.06
CA PHE A 197 -2.07 -7.39 -1.24
C PHE A 197 -3.22 -8.28 -0.78
N SER A 198 -4.37 -8.15 -1.45
CA SER A 198 -5.57 -8.90 -1.11
C SER A 198 -6.31 -9.37 -2.34
N ILE A 199 -7.18 -10.36 -2.15
CA ILE A 199 -8.17 -10.79 -3.12
C ILE A 199 -9.58 -10.58 -2.56
N ALA A 200 -10.50 -10.15 -3.41
CA ALA A 200 -11.91 -10.07 -3.12
C ALA A 200 -12.61 -11.34 -3.62
N HIS A 201 -13.41 -11.97 -2.77
CA HIS A 201 -14.18 -13.14 -3.18
C HIS A 201 -15.47 -12.73 -3.88
N LEU A 202 -15.71 -13.37 -5.02
CA LEU A 202 -16.91 -13.27 -5.83
C LEU A 202 -17.78 -14.52 -5.63
N HIS A 203 -18.95 -14.51 -6.25
CA HIS A 203 -19.83 -15.67 -6.27
C HIS A 203 -19.14 -16.87 -6.97
N SER A 204 -19.51 -18.08 -6.54
CA SER A 204 -19.06 -19.34 -7.13
C SER A 204 -17.56 -19.60 -6.97
N ASN A 205 -16.99 -19.28 -5.80
CA ASN A 205 -15.58 -19.51 -5.46
C ASN A 205 -14.58 -18.84 -6.41
N ARG A 206 -14.99 -17.75 -7.06
CA ARG A 206 -14.15 -16.91 -7.89
C ARG A 206 -13.55 -15.78 -7.05
N TYR A 207 -12.46 -15.20 -7.51
CA TYR A 207 -11.85 -14.04 -6.86
C TYR A 207 -11.12 -13.17 -7.87
N VAL A 208 -10.85 -11.93 -7.46
CA VAL A 208 -10.04 -10.94 -8.19
C VAL A 208 -9.13 -10.22 -7.22
N ALA A 209 -8.01 -9.64 -7.70
CA ALA A 209 -7.20 -8.76 -6.88
C ALA A 209 -8.01 -7.53 -6.42
N THR A 210 -7.75 -7.08 -5.20
CA THR A 210 -8.29 -5.79 -4.74
C THR A 210 -7.44 -4.64 -5.24
N PRO A 211 -7.92 -3.38 -5.16
CA PRO A 211 -7.03 -2.22 -5.25
C PRO A 211 -5.85 -2.35 -4.28
N LEU A 212 -4.72 -1.75 -4.65
CA LEU A 212 -3.58 -1.54 -3.77
C LEU A 212 -3.95 -0.62 -2.61
N TYR A 213 -3.17 -0.67 -1.53
CA TYR A 213 -3.34 0.19 -0.36
C TYR A 213 -2.05 0.21 0.46
N ASP A 214 -1.95 1.14 1.42
CA ASP A 214 -0.85 1.21 2.39
C ASP A 214 0.54 1.33 1.72
N VAL A 215 0.65 2.22 0.73
CA VAL A 215 1.91 2.46 0.00
C VAL A 215 2.64 3.68 0.57
N LEU A 216 3.85 3.48 1.08
CA LEU A 216 4.70 4.53 1.66
C LEU A 216 6.10 4.47 1.06
N SER A 217 6.62 5.62 0.63
CA SER A 217 7.97 5.74 0.10
C SER A 217 9.00 5.91 1.21
N ALA A 218 10.13 5.20 1.14
CA ALA A 218 11.26 5.45 2.00
C ALA A 218 12.12 6.66 1.56
N HIS A 219 11.97 7.18 0.32
CA HIS A 219 12.82 8.26 -0.21
C HIS A 219 13.00 9.44 0.73
N PRO A 220 11.95 9.94 1.44
CA PRO A 220 12.10 11.07 2.36
C PRO A 220 13.13 10.88 3.49
N ILE A 221 13.40 9.62 3.86
CA ILE A 221 14.30 9.23 4.95
C ILE A 221 15.56 8.50 4.47
N ILE A 222 15.80 8.38 3.17
CA ILE A 222 17.06 7.84 2.66
C ILE A 222 18.16 8.89 2.81
N GLY A 223 19.23 8.54 3.51
CA GLY A 223 20.38 9.42 3.72
C GLY A 223 21.30 8.93 4.83
N ASN A 224 22.30 9.75 5.16
CA ASN A 224 23.34 9.43 6.16
C ASN A 224 23.20 10.26 7.45
N GLY A 225 22.13 11.04 7.58
CA GLY A 225 21.85 11.87 8.75
C GLY A 225 21.25 11.10 9.92
N ARG A 226 21.06 11.80 11.03
CA ARG A 226 20.32 11.28 12.19
C ARG A 226 18.87 10.98 11.78
N ASN A 227 18.32 9.86 12.24
CA ASN A 227 16.96 9.38 11.90
C ASN A 227 16.75 9.06 10.40
N GLN A 228 17.84 8.80 9.65
CA GLN A 228 17.78 8.40 8.23
C GLN A 228 18.29 6.96 8.04
N ILE A 229 17.92 6.38 6.90
CA ILE A 229 18.33 5.03 6.48
C ILE A 229 19.36 5.17 5.37
N SER A 230 20.51 4.53 5.55
CA SER A 230 21.53 4.48 4.50
C SER A 230 21.04 3.65 3.32
N ALA A 231 21.35 4.09 2.10
CA ALA A 231 20.83 3.46 0.87
C ALA A 231 21.00 1.92 0.79
N PRO A 232 22.11 1.30 1.24
CA PRO A 232 22.26 -0.16 1.21
C PRO A 232 21.28 -0.92 2.13
N ARG A 233 20.70 -0.23 3.12
CA ARG A 233 19.73 -0.82 4.05
C ARG A 233 18.28 -0.69 3.58
N VAL A 234 18.04 0.02 2.48
CA VAL A 234 16.71 0.17 1.88
C VAL A 234 16.41 -1.08 1.06
N LYS A 235 15.54 -1.94 1.59
CA LYS A 235 15.21 -3.26 1.05
C LYS A 235 13.71 -3.35 0.72
N LEU A 236 13.37 -4.01 -0.38
CA LEU A 236 12.00 -4.42 -0.66
C LEU A 236 11.57 -5.54 0.31
N SER A 237 10.26 -5.64 0.59
CA SER A 237 9.70 -6.74 1.38
C SER A 237 9.66 -8.08 0.64
N MET A 238 9.61 -8.03 -0.69
CA MET A 238 9.66 -9.20 -1.58
C MET A 238 10.90 -9.11 -2.47
N ALA A 239 11.62 -10.22 -2.60
CA ALA A 239 12.83 -10.31 -3.38
C ALA A 239 12.53 -10.29 -4.88
N VAL A 240 13.38 -9.57 -5.62
CA VAL A 240 13.51 -9.75 -7.07
C VAL A 240 14.53 -10.84 -7.31
N ARG A 241 14.11 -11.98 -7.88
CA ARG A 241 14.94 -13.18 -8.02
C ARG A 241 15.48 -13.31 -9.44
N SER A 242 16.80 -13.41 -9.53
CA SER A 242 17.52 -13.85 -10.73
C SER A 242 18.25 -15.16 -10.42
N LYS A 243 19.58 -15.22 -10.57
CA LYS A 243 20.40 -16.30 -9.99
C LYS A 243 20.36 -16.29 -8.46
N ASN A 244 20.31 -15.09 -7.87
CA ASN A 244 20.21 -14.85 -6.43
C ASN A 244 18.95 -14.01 -6.13
N ALA A 245 18.52 -14.00 -4.87
CA ALA A 245 17.50 -13.10 -4.37
C ALA A 245 18.10 -11.72 -4.11
N HIS A 246 17.46 -10.66 -4.64
CA HIS A 246 17.87 -9.27 -4.43
C HIS A 246 16.77 -8.53 -3.68
N TYR A 247 17.11 -8.01 -2.50
CA TYR A 247 16.21 -7.18 -1.69
C TYR A 247 16.61 -5.71 -1.73
N ALA A 248 17.92 -5.42 -1.66
CA ALA A 248 18.42 -4.06 -1.59
C ALA A 248 18.15 -3.31 -2.90
N ILE A 249 17.47 -2.17 -2.81
CA ILE A 249 17.09 -1.36 -3.97
C ILE A 249 18.32 -0.94 -4.80
N SER A 250 19.44 -0.69 -4.13
CA SER A 250 20.72 -0.36 -4.77
C SER A 250 21.24 -1.47 -5.69
N GLU A 251 20.94 -2.73 -5.39
CA GLU A 251 21.44 -3.91 -6.12
C GLU A 251 20.54 -4.33 -7.28
N ILE A 252 19.25 -4.00 -7.20
CA ILE A 252 18.26 -4.35 -8.22
C ILE A 252 18.50 -3.53 -9.51
N ARG A 253 18.38 -4.22 -10.65
CA ARG A 253 18.71 -3.76 -12.01
C ARG A 253 17.66 -4.29 -12.99
N ARG A 254 17.58 -3.70 -14.20
CA ARG A 254 16.64 -4.10 -15.26
C ARG A 254 16.63 -5.62 -15.52
N ARG A 255 17.82 -6.20 -15.74
CA ARG A 255 18.01 -7.65 -15.91
C ARG A 255 17.45 -8.52 -14.78
N HIS A 256 17.38 -8.01 -13.55
CA HIS A 256 16.82 -8.77 -12.43
C HIS A 256 15.29 -8.84 -12.52
N TRP A 257 14.63 -7.77 -13.00
CA TRP A 257 13.20 -7.78 -13.30
C TRP A 257 12.85 -8.72 -14.44
N VAL A 258 13.63 -8.71 -15.53
CA VAL A 258 13.46 -9.66 -16.65
C VAL A 258 13.55 -11.10 -16.15
N ALA A 259 14.61 -11.42 -15.41
CA ALA A 259 14.79 -12.76 -14.84
C ALA A 259 13.64 -13.13 -13.87
N GLN A 260 13.15 -12.18 -13.07
CA GLN A 260 12.01 -12.41 -12.18
C GLN A 260 10.73 -12.66 -12.97
N GLY A 261 10.46 -11.92 -14.05
CA GLY A 261 9.29 -12.10 -14.92
C GLY A 261 9.24 -13.46 -15.58
N GLN A 262 10.38 -13.94 -16.10
CA GLN A 262 10.52 -15.28 -16.67
C GLN A 262 10.18 -16.40 -15.67
N ARG A 263 10.41 -16.17 -14.37
CA ARG A 263 10.04 -17.13 -13.30
C ARG A 263 8.55 -17.15 -13.00
N VAL A 264 7.80 -16.15 -13.45
CA VAL A 264 6.35 -15.99 -13.24
C VAL A 264 5.59 -15.91 -14.56
N THR A 265 6.09 -16.62 -15.57
CA THR A 265 5.45 -16.83 -16.88
C THR A 265 5.30 -15.60 -17.77
N LEU A 266 5.90 -14.47 -17.41
CA LEU A 266 6.03 -13.32 -18.32
C LEU A 266 7.21 -13.54 -19.27
N THR A 267 7.00 -13.19 -20.53
CA THR A 267 8.05 -13.15 -21.55
C THR A 267 9.04 -12.01 -21.28
N THR A 268 10.22 -12.10 -21.88
CA THR A 268 11.22 -11.03 -21.79
C THR A 268 10.65 -9.72 -22.33
N GLU A 269 9.99 -9.81 -23.49
CA GLU A 269 9.40 -8.70 -24.22
C GLU A 269 8.33 -7.99 -23.39
N GLU A 270 7.42 -8.72 -22.75
CA GLU A 270 6.40 -8.14 -21.87
C GLU A 270 7.00 -7.38 -20.68
N VAL A 271 8.07 -7.90 -20.08
CA VAL A 271 8.74 -7.22 -18.96
C VAL A 271 9.51 -5.99 -19.43
N GLU A 272 10.20 -6.08 -20.55
CA GLU A 272 10.94 -4.97 -21.16
C GLU A 272 9.99 -3.83 -21.55
N GLU A 273 8.91 -4.13 -22.27
CA GLU A 273 7.86 -3.17 -22.64
C GLU A 273 7.24 -2.52 -21.40
N MET A 274 7.01 -3.30 -20.34
CA MET A 274 6.49 -2.78 -19.08
C MET A 274 7.47 -1.81 -18.42
N ILE A 275 8.76 -2.13 -18.37
CA ILE A 275 9.78 -1.24 -17.80
C ILE A 275 9.91 0.03 -18.63
N ASP A 276 9.92 -0.07 -19.96
CA ASP A 276 10.01 1.08 -20.86
C ASP A 276 8.79 1.98 -20.76
N SER A 277 7.60 1.40 -20.67
CA SER A 277 6.36 2.13 -20.43
C SER A 277 6.41 2.90 -19.11
N LEU A 278 6.77 2.22 -18.01
CA LEU A 278 6.82 2.83 -16.67
C LEU A 278 7.88 3.93 -16.57
N THR A 279 9.09 3.68 -17.10
CA THR A 279 10.18 4.66 -17.08
C THR A 279 9.86 5.85 -17.99
N GLY A 280 9.33 5.60 -19.18
CA GLY A 280 8.92 6.63 -20.15
C GLY A 280 7.80 7.55 -19.66
N MET A 281 6.86 7.05 -18.86
CA MET A 281 5.78 7.87 -18.29
C MET A 281 6.13 8.54 -16.96
N THR A 282 7.30 8.25 -16.36
CA THR A 282 7.61 8.69 -14.99
C THR A 282 7.59 10.22 -14.83
N GLU A 283 8.16 10.98 -15.77
CA GLU A 283 8.11 12.46 -15.68
C GLU A 283 6.68 12.98 -15.83
N THR A 284 5.89 12.44 -16.77
CA THR A 284 4.48 12.80 -16.94
C THR A 284 3.66 12.51 -15.68
N VAL A 285 3.91 11.37 -15.02
CA VAL A 285 3.29 11.02 -13.73
C VAL A 285 3.66 12.03 -12.65
N ILE A 286 4.94 12.40 -12.55
CA ILE A 286 5.40 13.40 -11.59
C ILE A 286 4.72 14.75 -11.85
N ASP A 287 4.70 15.24 -13.09
CA ASP A 287 4.10 16.51 -13.44
C ASP A 287 2.59 16.54 -13.15
N HIS A 288 1.88 15.45 -13.49
CA HIS A 288 0.46 15.31 -13.23
C HIS A 288 0.13 15.33 -11.74
N VAL A 289 0.93 14.66 -10.91
CA VAL A 289 0.71 14.61 -9.45
C VAL A 289 1.19 15.89 -8.77
N ALA A 290 2.28 16.50 -9.24
CA ALA A 290 2.77 17.78 -8.74
C ALA A 290 1.70 18.89 -8.86
N ALA A 291 0.92 18.87 -9.96
CA ALA A 291 -0.20 19.79 -10.16
C ALA A 291 -1.39 19.57 -9.20
N GLN A 292 -1.43 18.44 -8.49
CA GLN A 292 -2.50 18.09 -7.53
C GLN A 292 -2.11 18.33 -6.08
N LEU A 293 -0.86 18.72 -5.80
CA LEU A 293 -0.41 18.94 -4.43
C LEU A 293 -1.26 20.04 -3.75
N PRO A 294 -1.83 19.78 -2.57
CA PRO A 294 -2.56 20.78 -1.81
C PRO A 294 -1.67 21.96 -1.42
N ASP A 295 -2.29 23.11 -1.21
CA ASP A 295 -1.61 24.27 -0.61
C ASP A 295 -1.00 23.89 0.74
N GLY A 296 0.29 24.23 0.93
CA GLY A 296 1.02 23.92 2.16
C GLY A 296 1.47 22.46 2.28
N PHE A 297 1.43 21.66 1.20
CA PHE A 297 2.05 20.34 1.19
C PHE A 297 3.56 20.43 1.48
N PRO A 298 4.14 19.54 2.32
CA PRO A 298 5.55 19.58 2.68
C PRO A 298 6.43 19.30 1.47
N GLN A 299 7.08 20.35 0.94
CA GLN A 299 7.93 20.28 -0.25
C GLN A 299 9.08 19.28 -0.09
N ASP A 300 9.63 19.14 1.11
CA ASP A 300 10.71 18.19 1.37
C ASP A 300 10.29 16.73 1.16
N VAL A 301 9.00 16.41 1.34
CA VAL A 301 8.45 15.07 1.07
C VAL A 301 8.27 14.87 -0.44
N SER A 302 7.61 15.82 -1.12
CA SER A 302 7.38 15.72 -2.57
C SER A 302 8.67 15.69 -3.36
N ASP A 303 9.61 16.58 -3.04
CA ASP A 303 10.86 16.72 -3.77
C ASP A 303 11.71 15.46 -3.64
N LYS A 304 11.86 14.92 -2.43
CA LYS A 304 12.62 13.69 -2.20
C LYS A 304 12.01 12.48 -2.91
N ILE A 305 10.67 12.36 -2.90
CA ILE A 305 9.97 11.28 -3.61
C ILE A 305 10.16 11.43 -5.11
N PHE A 306 9.89 12.60 -5.68
CA PHE A 306 10.01 12.84 -7.11
C PHE A 306 11.45 12.67 -7.60
N GLU A 307 12.43 13.26 -6.93
CA GLU A 307 13.85 13.05 -7.26
C GLU A 307 14.25 11.57 -7.16
N GLY A 308 13.75 10.87 -6.14
CA GLY A 308 13.92 9.44 -5.97
C GLY A 308 13.39 8.62 -7.15
N MET A 309 12.16 8.91 -7.57
CA MET A 309 11.53 8.31 -8.74
C MET A 309 12.36 8.58 -10.00
N ARG A 310 12.79 9.83 -10.24
CA ARG A 310 13.62 10.18 -11.40
C ARG A 310 14.94 9.40 -11.42
N ARG A 311 15.63 9.31 -10.27
CA ARG A 311 16.89 8.54 -10.16
C ARG A 311 16.67 7.06 -10.47
N HIS A 312 15.63 6.46 -9.91
CA HIS A 312 15.33 5.04 -10.10
C HIS A 312 14.84 4.74 -11.53
N SER A 313 13.98 5.60 -12.10
CA SER A 313 13.54 5.49 -13.49
C SER A 313 14.73 5.57 -14.46
N LYS A 314 15.61 6.57 -14.31
CA LYS A 314 16.85 6.66 -15.11
C LYS A 314 17.74 5.43 -14.97
N LYS A 315 17.83 4.84 -13.77
CA LYS A 315 18.61 3.61 -13.54
C LYS A 315 18.03 2.41 -14.29
N LEU A 316 16.71 2.30 -14.44
CA LEU A 316 16.07 1.24 -15.22
C LEU A 316 16.14 1.49 -16.73
N ALA A 317 16.05 2.75 -17.16
CA ALA A 317 16.11 3.10 -18.58
C ALA A 317 17.53 3.00 -19.17
N ALA A 318 18.58 3.16 -18.35
CA ALA A 318 19.97 3.16 -18.79
C ALA A 318 20.65 1.78 -18.82
N GLN A 319 19.93 0.70 -18.50
CA GLN A 319 20.46 -0.67 -18.35
C GLN A 319 19.72 -1.62 -19.26
#